data_AF-A0A5J4PN23-F1
#
_entry.id   AF-A0A5J4PN23-F1
#
_cell.length_a   1.000
_cell.length_b   1.000
_cell.length_c   1.000
_cell.angle_alpha   90.00
_cell.angle_beta   90.00
_cell.angle_gamma   90.00
#
_symmetry.space_group_name_H-M   'P 1'
#
loop_
_entity.id
_entity.type
_entity.pdbx_description
1 polymer ?
#
loop_
_entity_poly.entity_id
_entity_poly.type
_entity_poly.pdbx_seq_one_letter_code
_entity_poly.pdbx_strand_id
1 'polypeptide(L)'
;MGCLAITRQAYYKSIRINARHCLEEDVVLERIHSYRKLMPRIGGTKLHYLMNESGYRISRKTLFSILRTNSLLVRGRKKYAVTTDSRHQLKKYPNLIRGFDFDLPNLLWVSDITYVKVKGEFAYLSLTCRCLFT
;
A
#
# COMPACT_ATOMS: atom_id res chain seq x y z
N MET A 1 39.73 -16.11 -27.94
CA MET A 1 39.09 -15.15 -27.01
C MET A 1 37.66 -15.62 -26.76
N GLY A 2 37.38 -16.22 -25.61
CA GLY A 2 36.02 -16.68 -25.25
C GLY A 2 35.19 -15.49 -24.77
N CYS A 3 34.01 -15.30 -25.36
CA CYS A 3 33.17 -14.09 -25.23
C CYS A 3 32.54 -13.84 -23.85
N LEU A 4 32.81 -14.66 -22.84
CA LEU A 4 32.41 -14.44 -21.45
C LEU A 4 33.63 -14.77 -20.59
N ALA A 5 34.11 -13.82 -19.79
CA ALA A 5 35.26 -13.97 -18.89
C ALA A 5 34.98 -14.89 -17.68
N ILE A 6 34.24 -15.99 -17.88
CA ILE A 6 33.79 -16.93 -16.86
C ILE A 6 34.39 -18.29 -17.19
N THR A 7 35.03 -18.94 -16.22
CA THR A 7 35.58 -20.29 -16.44
C THR A 7 34.44 -21.31 -16.59
N ARG A 8 34.64 -22.32 -17.45
CA ARG A 8 33.65 -23.40 -17.67
C ARG A 8 33.20 -24.05 -16.36
N GLN A 9 34.11 -24.24 -15.41
CA GLN A 9 33.82 -24.80 -14.09
C GLN A 9 32.91 -23.89 -13.26
N ALA A 10 33.13 -22.57 -13.28
CA ALA A 10 32.28 -21.61 -12.59
C ALA A 10 30.86 -21.59 -13.16
N TYR A 11 30.72 -21.72 -14.49
CA TYR A 11 29.42 -21.80 -15.17
C TYR A 11 28.61 -23.04 -14.74
N TYR A 12 29.19 -24.24 -14.79
CA TYR A 12 28.46 -25.45 -14.35
C TYR A 12 28.21 -25.47 -12.84
N LYS A 13 29.11 -24.86 -12.04
CA LYS A 13 28.89 -24.69 -10.61
C LYS A 13 27.70 -23.77 -10.31
N SER A 14 27.56 -22.65 -11.03
CA SER A 14 26.42 -21.74 -10.84
C SER A 14 25.10 -22.38 -11.25
N ILE A 15 25.07 -23.15 -12.34
CA ILE A 15 23.88 -23.92 -12.74
C ILE A 15 23.45 -24.88 -11.63
N ARG A 16 24.38 -25.65 -11.07
CA ARG A 16 24.07 -26.60 -9.98
C ARG A 16 23.55 -25.90 -8.72
N ILE A 17 24.14 -24.76 -8.37
CA ILE A 17 23.72 -23.95 -7.21
C ILE A 17 22.32 -23.38 -7.45
N ASN A 18 22.06 -22.82 -8.63
CA ASN A 18 20.75 -22.28 -8.98
C ASN A 18 19.67 -23.36 -8.96
N ALA A 19 19.95 -24.55 -9.52
CA ALA A 19 19.01 -25.67 -9.49
C ALA A 19 18.64 -26.08 -8.04
N ARG A 20 19.63 -26.09 -7.13
CA ARG A 20 19.38 -26.34 -5.71
C ARG A 20 18.53 -25.24 -5.08
N HIS A 21 18.84 -23.98 -5.36
CA HIS A 21 18.07 -22.85 -4.83
C HIS A 21 16.62 -22.85 -5.32
N CYS A 22 16.36 -23.19 -6.59
CA CYS A 22 15.00 -23.31 -7.09
C CYS A 22 14.20 -24.36 -6.31
N LEU A 23 14.78 -25.54 -6.06
CA LEU A 23 14.13 -26.59 -5.28
C LEU A 23 13.84 -26.14 -3.83
N GLU A 24 14.79 -25.47 -3.19
CA GLU A 24 14.58 -24.92 -1.83
C GLU A 24 13.52 -23.81 -1.82
N GLU A 25 13.48 -22.95 -2.84
CA GLU A 25 12.47 -21.89 -3.00
C GLU A 25 11.06 -22.45 -3.22
N ASP A 26 10.90 -23.52 -4.01
CA ASP A 26 9.59 -24.15 -4.27
C ASP A 26 8.94 -24.68 -2.99
N VAL A 27 9.72 -25.36 -2.13
CA VAL A 27 9.24 -25.86 -0.83
C VAL A 27 8.79 -24.71 0.08
N VAL A 28 9.55 -23.60 0.07
CA VAL A 28 9.21 -22.39 0.83
C VAL A 28 7.94 -21.74 0.28
N LEU A 29 7.77 -21.70 -1.04
CA LEU A 29 6.59 -21.13 -1.68
C LEU A 29 5.32 -21.93 -1.38
N GLU A 30 5.39 -23.25 -1.39
CA GLU A 30 4.27 -24.12 -1.02
C GLU A 30 3.79 -23.81 0.41
N ARG A 31 4.73 -23.69 1.35
CA ARG A 31 4.44 -23.34 2.75
C ARG A 31 3.85 -21.94 2.90
N ILE A 32 4.34 -20.97 2.13
CA ILE A 32 3.77 -19.61 2.12
C ILE A 32 2.31 -19.66 1.61
N HIS A 33 2.03 -20.46 0.59
CA HIS A 33 0.67 -20.64 0.07
C HIS A 33 -0.25 -21.30 1.09
N SER A 34 0.21 -22.30 1.85
CA SER A 34 -0.61 -22.91 2.90
C SER A 34 -1.00 -21.90 3.99
N TYR A 35 -0.06 -21.05 4.43
CA TYR A 35 -0.37 -19.98 5.38
C TYR A 35 -1.35 -18.95 4.80
N ARG A 36 -1.25 -18.62 3.51
CA ARG A 36 -2.17 -17.67 2.87
C ARG A 36 -3.56 -18.24 2.62
N LYS A 37 -3.69 -19.56 2.46
CA LYS A 37 -4.99 -20.22 2.38
C LYS A 37 -5.78 -20.05 3.68
N LEU A 38 -5.10 -20.12 4.83
CA LEU A 38 -5.69 -19.86 6.14
C LEU A 38 -5.86 -18.37 6.43
N MET A 39 -4.87 -17.55 6.06
CA MET A 39 -4.81 -16.12 6.37
C MET A 39 -4.39 -15.30 5.12
N PRO A 40 -5.34 -14.89 4.27
CA PRO A 40 -5.04 -14.30 2.95
C PRO A 40 -4.25 -12.99 2.98
N ARG A 41 -4.30 -12.24 4.09
CA ARG A 41 -3.66 -10.93 4.24
C ARG A 41 -2.61 -10.88 5.34
N ILE A 42 -1.98 -12.01 5.64
CA ILE A 42 -0.91 -12.06 6.63
C ILE A 42 0.26 -11.15 6.25
N GLY A 43 0.71 -10.32 7.18
CA GLY A 43 1.86 -9.44 6.97
C GLY A 43 3.18 -10.22 6.86
N GLY A 44 4.13 -9.72 6.07
CA GLY A 44 5.41 -10.40 5.82
C GLY A 44 6.23 -10.68 7.09
N THR A 45 6.22 -9.77 8.07
CA THR A 45 6.90 -9.97 9.36
C THR A 45 6.27 -11.09 10.18
N LYS A 46 4.93 -11.18 10.19
CA LYS A 46 4.22 -12.24 10.91
C LYS A 46 4.41 -13.59 10.23
N LEU A 47 4.41 -13.60 8.90
CA LEU A 47 4.74 -14.79 8.11
C LEU A 47 6.15 -15.31 8.43
N HIS A 48 7.15 -14.42 8.49
CA HIS A 48 8.53 -14.78 8.87
C HIS A 48 8.61 -15.45 10.24
N TYR A 49 7.91 -14.90 11.23
CA TYR A 49 7.83 -15.47 12.57
C TYR A 49 7.25 -16.90 12.56
N LEU A 50 6.10 -17.09 11.90
CA LEU A 50 5.45 -18.41 11.81
C LEU A 50 6.31 -19.44 11.10
N MET A 51 7.02 -19.03 10.04
CA MET A 51 7.94 -19.92 9.34
C MET A 51 9.09 -20.38 10.24
N ASN A 52 9.68 -19.46 11.01
CA ASN A 52 10.72 -19.79 11.98
C ASN A 52 10.21 -20.71 13.11
N GLU A 53 9.01 -20.46 13.65
CA GLU A 53 8.40 -21.36 14.64
C GLU A 53 8.16 -22.76 14.10
N SER A 54 7.77 -22.86 12.82
CA SER A 54 7.58 -24.15 12.15
C SER A 54 8.88 -24.84 11.72
N GLY A 55 10.05 -24.31 12.11
CA GLY A 55 11.37 -24.92 11.89
C GLY A 55 12.11 -24.45 10.63
N TYR A 56 11.50 -23.59 9.79
CA TYR A 56 12.14 -23.05 8.59
C TYR A 56 12.97 -21.82 8.97
N ARG A 57 14.25 -22.02 9.28
CA ARG A 57 15.21 -20.95 9.63
C ARG A 57 15.59 -20.12 8.39
N ILE A 58 14.70 -19.23 7.96
CA ILE A 58 14.91 -18.35 6.80
C ILE A 58 15.27 -16.94 7.29
N SER A 59 16.22 -16.29 6.63
CA SER A 59 16.53 -14.89 6.94
C SER A 59 15.40 -13.97 6.48
N ARG A 60 15.15 -12.86 7.19
CA ARG A 60 14.15 -11.86 6.77
C ARG A 60 14.40 -11.38 5.34
N LYS A 61 15.65 -11.08 4.99
CA LYS A 61 16.01 -10.60 3.64
C LYS A 61 15.66 -11.62 2.56
N THR A 62 16.01 -12.89 2.78
CA THR A 62 15.72 -13.98 1.84
C THR A 62 14.23 -14.15 1.64
N LEU A 63 13.44 -14.17 2.72
CA LEU A 63 11.99 -14.28 2.62
C LEU A 63 11.38 -13.12 1.82
N PHE A 64 11.76 -11.88 2.12
CA PHE A 64 11.25 -10.73 1.38
C PHE A 64 11.72 -10.70 -0.08
N SER A 65 12.91 -11.22 -0.39
CA SER A 65 13.38 -11.42 -1.76
C SER A 65 12.48 -12.39 -2.52
N ILE A 66 12.24 -13.58 -1.97
CA ILE A 66 11.36 -14.61 -2.55
C ILE A 66 9.95 -14.06 -2.75
N LEU A 67 9.39 -13.39 -1.74
CA LEU A 67 8.07 -12.76 -1.84
C LEU A 67 8.01 -11.68 -2.92
N ARG A 68 9.08 -10.92 -3.13
CA ARG A 68 9.15 -9.87 -4.15
C ARG A 68 9.27 -10.45 -5.55
N THR A 69 10.17 -11.42 -5.75
CA THR A 69 10.36 -12.10 -7.04
C THR A 69 9.08 -12.80 -7.50
N ASN A 70 8.34 -13.40 -6.56
CA ASN A 70 7.07 -14.08 -6.84
C ASN A 70 5.84 -13.15 -6.81
N SER A 71 6.03 -11.82 -6.71
CA SER A 71 4.92 -10.84 -6.63
C SER A 71 3.90 -11.10 -5.51
N LEU A 72 4.34 -11.73 -4.42
CA LEU A 72 3.53 -12.11 -3.28
C LEU A 72 3.45 -11.01 -2.20
N LEU A 73 4.05 -9.83 -2.38
CA LEU A 73 3.98 -8.78 -1.35
C LEU A 73 2.54 -8.29 -1.12
N VAL A 74 2.10 -8.28 0.14
CA VAL A 74 0.76 -7.78 0.50
C VAL A 74 0.72 -6.27 0.32
N ARG A 75 -0.14 -5.79 -0.58
CA ARG A 75 -0.35 -4.35 -0.80
C ARG A 75 -1.09 -3.74 0.39
N GLY A 76 -0.49 -2.73 1.02
CA GLY A 76 -1.18 -1.91 2.02
C GLY A 76 -2.31 -1.13 1.35
N ARG A 77 -3.53 -1.27 1.87
CA ARG A 77 -4.66 -0.43 1.44
C ARG A 77 -4.49 0.94 2.10
N LYS A 78 -4.26 2.00 1.33
CA LYS A 78 -4.35 3.37 1.84
C LYS A 78 -5.78 3.59 2.33
N LYS A 79 -5.95 3.78 3.64
CA LYS A 79 -7.21 4.25 4.21
C LYS A 79 -7.21 5.77 4.08
N TYR A 80 -8.07 6.28 3.21
CA TYR A 80 -8.39 7.71 3.22
C TYR A 80 -9.46 7.95 4.28
N ALA A 81 -9.29 8.98 5.10
CA ALA A 81 -10.36 9.43 5.96
C ALA A 81 -11.43 10.08 5.08
N VAL A 82 -12.53 9.37 4.86
CA VAL A 82 -13.70 9.92 4.18
C VAL A 82 -14.53 10.58 5.27
N THR A 83 -14.43 11.90 5.40
CA THR A 83 -15.14 12.68 6.42
C THR A 83 -16.62 12.87 6.09
N THR A 84 -17.01 12.69 4.82
CA THR A 84 -18.37 12.93 4.34
C THR A 84 -18.96 11.64 3.78
N ASP A 85 -20.04 11.12 4.39
CA ASP A 85 -20.80 10.00 3.81
C ASP A 85 -21.67 10.50 2.66
N SER A 86 -21.08 10.62 1.47
CA SER A 86 -21.81 11.01 0.27
C SER A 86 -22.84 9.95 -0.17
N ARG A 87 -22.93 8.77 0.47
CA ARG A 87 -23.89 7.70 0.16
C ARG A 87 -24.98 7.59 1.22
N HIS A 88 -25.29 8.68 1.92
CA HIS A 88 -26.47 8.75 2.78
C HIS A 88 -27.77 8.84 1.96
N GLN A 89 -28.88 8.37 2.55
CA GLN A 89 -30.23 8.49 1.98
C GLN A 89 -30.87 9.87 2.20
N LEU A 90 -30.21 10.76 2.94
CA LEU A 90 -30.74 12.12 3.19
C LEU A 90 -30.80 12.94 1.90
N LYS A 91 -31.79 13.83 1.84
CA LYS A 91 -32.02 14.74 0.71
C LYS A 91 -30.79 15.61 0.46
N LYS A 92 -30.25 15.54 -0.75
CA LYS A 92 -29.16 16.40 -1.21
C LYS A 92 -29.73 17.61 -1.93
N TYR A 93 -29.31 18.79 -1.52
CA TYR A 93 -29.68 20.01 -2.22
C TYR A 93 -28.77 20.21 -3.43
N PRO A 94 -29.31 20.60 -4.60
CA PRO A 94 -28.49 20.90 -5.77
C PRO A 94 -27.58 22.09 -5.47
N ASN A 95 -26.37 22.07 -6.02
CA ASN A 95 -25.48 23.22 -5.93
C ASN A 95 -26.02 24.36 -6.81
N LEU A 96 -26.61 25.38 -6.16
CA LEU A 96 -27.24 26.52 -6.81
C LEU A 96 -26.25 27.47 -7.49
N ILE A 97 -24.95 27.33 -7.21
CA ILE A 97 -23.88 28.18 -7.75
C ILE A 97 -23.47 27.72 -9.16
N ARG A 98 -23.88 26.52 -9.58
CA ARG A 98 -23.43 25.92 -10.84
C ARG A 98 -24.07 26.62 -12.04
N GLY A 99 -23.24 27.32 -12.84
CA GLY A 99 -23.67 28.04 -14.04
C GLY A 99 -23.90 29.55 -13.84
N PHE A 100 -23.51 30.09 -12.68
CA PHE A 100 -23.45 31.53 -12.47
C PHE A 100 -22.02 32.03 -12.67
N ASP A 101 -21.87 33.01 -13.56
CA ASP A 101 -20.67 33.83 -13.65
C ASP A 101 -20.86 35.05 -12.73
N PHE A 102 -19.88 35.31 -11.87
CA PHE A 102 -19.93 36.41 -10.90
C PHE A 102 -19.03 37.54 -11.37
N ASP A 103 -19.62 38.64 -11.83
CA ASP A 103 -18.88 39.79 -12.37
C ASP A 103 -18.37 40.76 -11.29
N LEU A 104 -18.84 40.62 -10.04
CA LEU A 104 -18.47 41.49 -8.93
C LEU A 104 -17.98 40.73 -7.69
N PRO A 105 -17.03 41.31 -6.93
CA PRO A 105 -16.65 40.78 -5.62
C PRO A 105 -17.83 40.86 -4.64
N ASN A 106 -17.82 40.00 -3.62
CA ASN A 106 -18.83 39.87 -2.55
C ASN A 106 -20.17 39.21 -2.94
N LEU A 107 -20.32 38.72 -4.17
CA LEU A 107 -21.54 38.01 -4.58
C LEU A 107 -21.61 36.57 -4.04
N LEU A 108 -20.45 35.94 -3.82
CA LEU A 108 -20.37 34.58 -3.30
C LEU A 108 -19.37 34.49 -2.14
N TRP A 109 -19.82 33.86 -1.06
CA TRP A 109 -19.03 33.56 0.13
C TRP A 109 -19.06 32.05 0.32
N VAL A 110 -17.88 31.45 0.44
CA VAL A 110 -17.72 30.02 0.68
C VAL A 110 -17.16 29.84 2.08
N SER A 111 -17.85 29.05 2.90
CA SER A 111 -17.38 28.68 4.23
C SER A 111 -17.01 27.21 4.29
N ASP A 112 -15.85 26.90 4.85
CA ASP A 112 -15.46 25.53 5.19
C ASP A 112 -15.34 25.37 6.72
N ILE A 113 -15.66 24.19 7.24
CA ILE A 113 -15.51 23.85 8.66
C ILE A 113 -14.50 22.71 8.77
N THR A 114 -13.37 22.99 9.43
CA THR A 114 -12.30 22.02 9.64
C THR A 114 -12.03 21.80 11.13
N TYR A 115 -11.65 20.58 11.49
CA TYR A 115 -11.27 20.20 12.85
C TYR A 115 -9.77 20.41 13.04
N VAL A 116 -9.38 21.22 14.03
CA VAL A 116 -7.98 21.44 14.39
C VAL A 116 -7.69 20.78 15.72
N LYS A 117 -6.65 19.94 15.76
CA LYS A 117 -6.24 19.25 16.98
C LYS A 117 -5.36 20.18 17.83
N VAL A 118 -5.75 20.45 19.08
CA VAL A 118 -5.01 21.31 20.00
C VAL A 118 -4.85 20.59 21.34
N LYS A 119 -3.60 20.35 21.77
CA LYS A 119 -3.21 19.83 23.10
C LYS A 119 -4.08 18.70 23.70
N GLY A 120 -4.60 17.81 22.85
CA GLY A 120 -5.40 16.65 23.29
C GLY A 120 -6.91 16.77 23.04
N GLU A 121 -7.38 17.96 22.65
CA GLU A 121 -8.77 18.24 22.30
C GLU A 121 -8.90 18.64 20.82
N PHE A 122 -10.15 18.80 20.35
CA PHE A 122 -10.48 19.25 19.01
C PHE A 122 -11.20 20.59 19.07
N ALA A 123 -10.67 21.58 18.36
CA ALA A 123 -11.32 22.86 18.11
C ALA A 123 -11.99 22.85 16.73
N TYR A 124 -13.13 23.52 16.63
CA TYR A 124 -13.81 23.76 15.36
C TYR A 124 -13.32 25.07 14.77
N LEU A 125 -12.79 25.03 13.55
CA LEU A 125 -12.37 26.21 12.80
C LEU A 125 -13.34 26.42 11.65
N SER A 126 -14.01 27.57 11.63
CA SER A 126 -14.76 28.04 10.47
C SER A 126 -13.90 29.01 9.66
N LEU A 127 -13.70 28.70 8.39
CA LEU A 127 -13.00 29.55 7.44
C LEU A 127 -14.02 30.11 6.47
N THR A 128 -14.16 31.43 6.46
CA THR A 128 -15.05 32.13 5.52
C THR A 128 -14.19 32.83 4.49
N CYS A 129 -14.24 32.36 3.24
CA CYS A 129 -13.49 32.92 2.14
C CYS A 129 -14.42 33.71 1.21
N ARG A 130 -13.97 34.90 0.83
CA ARG A 130 -14.61 35.73 -0.19
C ARG A 130 -14.16 35.24 -1.56
N CYS A 131 -15.09 34.90 -2.45
CA CYS A 131 -14.74 34.56 -3.82
C CYS A 131 -14.39 35.85 -4.59
N LEU A 132 -13.15 35.91 -5.07
CA LEU A 132 -12.67 36.88 -6.06
C LEU A 132 -12.43 36.08 -7.35
N PHE A 133 -13.16 36.41 -8.41
CA PHE A 133 -12.96 35.85 -9.75
C PHE A 133 -12.19 36.88 -10.58
N THR A 134 -11.03 36.48 -11.13
CA THR A 134 -10.26 37.14 -12.19
C THR A 134 -9.77 36.08 -13.15
#